data_AF-A0A4Q2XMZ7-F1
#
_entry.id   AF-A0A4Q2XMZ7-F1
#
_cell.length_a   1.000
_cell.length_b   1.000
_cell.length_c   1.000
_cell.angle_alpha   90.00
_cell.angle_beta   90.00
_cell.angle_gamma   90.00
#
_symmetry.space_group_name_H-M   'P 1'
#
loop_
_entity.id
_entity.type
_entity.pdbx_description
1 polymer ?
#
loop_
_entity_poly.entity_id
_entity_poly.type
_entity_poly.pdbx_seq_one_letter_code
_entity_poly.pdbx_strand_id
1 'polypeptide(L)'
;VLVDVLANDSNSPLPDTLEIVTPPSIGAATVTNGKILYTHSGSSASPVTFAYRAGNISGSTSTATVTLSFANSLRLANPKLTMPEAPPASTWKLEDALPGLTFAEPICITSIPGNSKRLFVGERLAKIKHIPDVTAASPTQNVFLDLQAVVAGRTPTETIQNWDLGENGLLGLAFHPQYATNGFFYVAYTVRINGGSYYQRISRFKVSVDDPTVADPASELILLQQLDEVFNHNGGDLHFGPNDGYLYYAAGDEANPSDYKLNSQKINKDFFCGVFRIDVDKKPGNPAPNAHAAIPTDSGVARFSVPIDNPYVHTSLGGAWNGNYNGAAVTPLSGVRTEFWATGLRHTWRMSFDSVTGDLWGGDVGQDTYEEVNRIMKAGNYGWVYREGAHVFNNSPIGTAPAGYVSIDPVYE
;
A
#
# COMPACT_ATOMS: atom_id res chain seq x y z
N VAL A 1 -19.12 14.47 -33.09
CA VAL A 1 -19.67 15.63 -32.34
C VAL A 1 -21.06 15.90 -32.87
N LEU A 2 -22.07 15.95 -31.99
CA LEU A 2 -23.44 16.29 -32.38
C LEU A 2 -23.66 17.79 -32.15
N VAL A 3 -23.98 18.54 -33.21
CA VAL A 3 -24.12 19.99 -33.20
C VAL A 3 -25.59 20.36 -33.34
N ASP A 4 -26.12 21.07 -32.35
CA ASP A 4 -27.49 21.57 -32.36
C ASP A 4 -27.56 22.92 -33.09
N VAL A 5 -27.57 22.85 -34.41
CA VAL A 5 -27.47 24.02 -35.28
C VAL A 5 -28.72 24.91 -35.33
N LEU A 6 -29.80 24.45 -34.70
CA LEU A 6 -31.07 25.19 -34.59
C LEU A 6 -31.31 25.71 -33.16
N ALA A 7 -30.39 25.48 -32.22
CA ALA A 7 -30.57 25.81 -30.80
C ALA A 7 -30.80 27.30 -30.54
N ASN A 8 -30.34 28.17 -31.45
CA ASN A 8 -30.50 29.62 -31.37
C ASN A 8 -31.62 30.16 -32.29
N ASP A 9 -32.38 29.30 -32.96
CA ASP A 9 -33.55 29.71 -33.75
C ASP A 9 -34.78 29.79 -32.84
N SER A 10 -35.36 30.99 -32.74
CA SER A 10 -36.47 31.28 -31.80
C SER A 10 -37.87 31.24 -32.44
N ASN A 11 -37.97 31.01 -33.75
CA ASN A 11 -39.22 31.13 -34.49
C ASN A 11 -39.86 29.75 -34.70
N SER A 12 -41.08 29.56 -34.19
CA SER A 12 -41.89 28.35 -34.40
C SER A 12 -42.80 28.51 -35.63
N PRO A 13 -42.91 27.49 -36.50
CA PRO A 13 -42.25 26.19 -36.42
C PRO A 13 -40.77 26.26 -36.84
N LEU A 14 -39.94 25.51 -36.10
CA LEU A 14 -38.54 25.27 -36.43
C LEU A 14 -38.42 24.74 -37.87
N PRO A 15 -37.29 24.96 -38.55
CA PRO A 15 -37.15 24.59 -39.94
C PRO A 15 -37.46 23.10 -40.19
N ASP A 16 -38.44 22.85 -41.07
CA ASP A 16 -38.93 21.52 -41.45
C ASP A 16 -37.88 20.71 -42.22
N THR A 17 -36.86 21.37 -42.75
CA THR A 17 -35.79 20.71 -43.49
C THR A 17 -34.42 21.24 -43.07
N LEU A 18 -33.51 20.31 -42.81
CA LEU A 18 -32.10 20.56 -42.53
C LEU A 18 -31.28 19.77 -43.54
N GLU A 19 -30.33 20.42 -44.21
CA GLU A 19 -29.48 19.78 -45.20
C GLU A 19 -28.04 20.30 -45.15
N ILE A 20 -27.09 19.44 -45.55
CA ILE A 20 -25.69 19.82 -45.69
C ILE A 20 -25.49 20.37 -47.12
N VAL A 21 -25.11 21.64 -47.22
CA VAL A 21 -24.88 22.32 -48.50
C VAL A 21 -23.45 22.15 -48.97
N THR A 22 -22.49 22.24 -48.04
CA THR A 22 -21.08 22.06 -48.34
C THR A 22 -20.50 21.11 -47.30
N PRO A 23 -20.11 19.88 -47.70
CA PRO A 23 -19.55 18.92 -46.78
C PRO A 23 -18.17 19.39 -46.27
N PRO A 24 -17.74 18.91 -45.11
CA PRO A 24 -16.41 19.23 -44.59
C PRO A 24 -15.31 18.62 -45.47
N SER A 25 -14.14 19.27 -45.52
CA SER A 25 -12.96 18.76 -46.24
C SER A 25 -12.32 17.54 -45.58
N ILE A 26 -12.61 17.30 -44.30
CA ILE A 26 -12.15 16.17 -43.48
C ILE A 26 -13.34 15.67 -42.67
N GLY A 27 -13.57 14.37 -42.62
CA GLY A 27 -14.75 13.81 -41.94
C GLY A 27 -16.01 13.80 -42.80
N ALA A 28 -17.14 13.57 -42.13
CA ALA A 28 -18.48 13.61 -42.71
C ALA A 28 -19.42 14.39 -41.79
N ALA A 29 -20.31 15.18 -42.38
CA ALA A 29 -21.44 15.81 -41.69
C ALA A 29 -22.73 15.17 -42.18
N THR A 30 -23.58 14.70 -41.28
CA THR A 30 -24.87 14.08 -41.59
C THR A 30 -25.97 14.64 -40.71
N VAL A 31 -27.16 14.81 -41.29
CA VAL A 31 -28.34 15.22 -40.52
C VAL A 31 -28.88 14.03 -39.76
N THR A 32 -29.09 14.18 -38.46
CA THR A 32 -29.68 13.16 -37.59
C THR A 32 -30.59 13.81 -36.57
N ASN A 33 -31.87 13.40 -36.54
CA ASN A 33 -32.87 13.88 -35.59
C ASN A 33 -32.93 15.42 -35.43
N GLY A 34 -32.91 16.15 -36.55
CA GLY A 34 -32.97 17.62 -36.56
C GLY A 34 -31.67 18.35 -36.14
N LYS A 35 -30.58 17.60 -35.94
CA LYS A 35 -29.23 18.12 -35.65
C LYS A 35 -28.24 17.67 -36.71
N ILE A 36 -27.00 18.15 -36.63
CA ILE A 36 -25.91 17.70 -37.52
C ILE A 36 -24.89 16.91 -36.71
N LEU A 37 -24.69 15.64 -37.06
CA LEU A 37 -23.61 14.82 -36.57
C LEU A 37 -22.38 15.00 -37.47
N TYR A 38 -21.31 15.52 -36.89
CA TYR A 38 -20.00 15.52 -37.52
C TYR A 38 -19.16 14.34 -37.01
N THR A 39 -18.66 13.53 -37.95
CA THR A 39 -17.74 12.42 -37.72
C THR A 39 -16.38 12.77 -38.31
N HIS A 40 -15.34 12.87 -37.47
CA HIS A 40 -14.00 13.20 -37.92
C HIS A 40 -13.32 11.98 -38.58
N SER A 41 -12.66 12.16 -39.72
CA SER A 41 -11.83 11.13 -40.36
C SER A 41 -10.44 11.68 -40.67
N GLY A 42 -9.52 11.54 -39.73
CA GLY A 42 -8.15 12.03 -39.88
C GLY A 42 -7.45 12.26 -38.54
N SER A 43 -6.21 12.74 -38.61
CA SER A 43 -5.37 13.09 -37.45
C SER A 43 -5.06 14.60 -37.36
N SER A 44 -5.69 15.42 -38.21
CA SER A 44 -5.46 16.86 -38.25
C SER A 44 -6.29 17.59 -37.19
N ALA A 45 -5.65 18.49 -36.44
CA ALA A 45 -6.35 19.42 -35.55
C ALA A 45 -6.67 20.77 -36.20
N SER A 46 -6.44 20.93 -37.51
CA SER A 46 -6.90 22.12 -38.22
C SER A 46 -8.43 22.24 -38.10
N PRO A 47 -8.97 23.45 -37.89
CA PRO A 47 -10.41 23.65 -37.87
C PRO A 47 -11.09 23.11 -39.14
N VAL A 48 -12.23 22.47 -38.97
CA VAL A 48 -13.04 21.93 -40.07
C VAL A 48 -14.32 22.72 -40.18
N THR A 49 -14.66 23.13 -41.40
CA THR A 49 -15.89 23.87 -41.70
C THR A 49 -16.82 23.06 -42.57
N PHE A 50 -18.12 23.15 -42.32
CA PHE A 50 -19.16 22.70 -43.24
C PHE A 50 -20.32 23.71 -43.24
N ALA A 51 -21.04 23.80 -44.35
CA ALA A 51 -22.21 24.68 -44.46
C ALA A 51 -23.50 23.85 -44.47
N TYR A 52 -24.50 24.32 -43.75
CA TYR A 52 -25.84 23.74 -43.72
C TYR A 52 -26.86 24.76 -44.15
N ARG A 53 -28.01 24.28 -44.60
CA ARG A 53 -29.18 25.09 -44.91
C ARG A 53 -30.37 24.59 -44.12
N ALA A 54 -31.08 25.54 -43.55
CA ALA A 54 -32.30 25.31 -42.79
C ALA A 54 -33.46 25.98 -43.54
N GLY A 55 -34.56 25.25 -43.72
CA GLY A 55 -35.74 25.71 -44.44
C GLY A 55 -37.00 25.68 -43.58
N ASN A 56 -37.82 26.73 -43.61
CA ASN A 56 -39.10 26.77 -42.89
C ASN A 56 -40.26 26.17 -43.71
N ILE A 57 -41.42 25.99 -43.06
CA ILE A 57 -42.65 25.45 -43.66
C ILE A 57 -43.15 26.23 -44.89
N SER A 58 -42.72 27.48 -45.05
CA SER A 58 -43.11 28.36 -46.17
C SER A 58 -42.15 28.29 -47.36
N GLY A 59 -41.12 27.45 -47.29
CA GLY A 59 -40.12 27.26 -48.35
C GLY A 59 -38.98 28.29 -48.34
N SER A 60 -38.95 29.20 -47.34
CA SER A 60 -37.80 30.11 -47.17
C SER A 60 -36.63 29.36 -46.55
N THR A 61 -35.43 29.57 -47.06
CA THR A 61 -34.22 28.90 -46.56
C THR A 61 -33.12 29.90 -46.20
N SER A 62 -32.28 29.52 -45.24
CA SER A 62 -31.07 30.26 -44.87
C SER A 62 -29.90 29.30 -44.75
N THR A 63 -28.72 29.72 -45.20
CA THR A 63 -27.49 28.94 -45.11
C THR A 63 -26.58 29.52 -44.04
N ALA A 64 -25.98 28.66 -43.23
CA ALA A 64 -24.99 29.04 -42.23
C ALA A 64 -23.80 28.06 -42.24
N THR A 65 -22.66 28.51 -41.73
CA THR A 65 -21.43 27.73 -41.67
C THR A 65 -21.12 27.36 -40.23
N VAL A 66 -20.86 26.08 -39.98
CA VAL A 66 -20.32 25.58 -38.72
C VAL A 66 -18.80 25.46 -38.87
N THR A 67 -18.06 25.98 -37.89
CA THR A 67 -16.63 25.76 -37.75
C THR A 67 -16.38 24.94 -36.49
N LEU A 68 -15.73 23.79 -36.63
CA LEU A 68 -15.30 22.94 -35.53
C LEU A 68 -13.79 23.08 -35.37
N SER A 69 -13.35 23.61 -34.23
CA SER A 69 -11.93 23.70 -33.87
C SER A 69 -11.55 22.50 -33.00
N PHE A 70 -10.44 21.85 -33.34
CA PHE A 70 -9.90 20.72 -32.60
C PHE A 70 -8.60 21.14 -31.89
N ALA A 71 -8.36 20.61 -30.69
CA ALA A 71 -7.12 20.82 -29.96
C ALA A 71 -6.27 19.55 -29.99
N ASN A 72 -4.95 19.71 -30.18
CA ASN A 72 -3.97 18.62 -30.06
C ASN A 72 -3.70 18.21 -28.60
N SER A 73 -4.21 18.97 -27.63
CA SER A 73 -4.02 18.67 -26.22
C SER A 73 -4.87 17.48 -25.82
N LEU A 74 -4.23 16.35 -25.51
CA LEU A 74 -4.88 15.13 -24.99
C LEU A 74 -5.59 15.33 -23.63
N ARG A 75 -5.45 16.49 -22.98
CA ARG A 75 -6.05 16.78 -21.68
C ARG A 75 -6.97 17.98 -21.75
N LEU A 76 -8.22 17.77 -21.33
CA LEU A 76 -9.09 18.85 -20.88
C LEU A 76 -8.57 19.31 -19.52
N ALA A 77 -8.40 20.63 -19.33
CA ALA A 77 -8.10 21.17 -18.02
C ALA A 77 -9.21 20.77 -17.04
N ASN A 78 -8.84 20.25 -15.86
CA ASN A 78 -9.79 20.02 -14.79
C ASN A 78 -9.87 21.30 -13.93
N PRO A 79 -10.89 22.17 -14.13
CA PRO A 79 -10.99 23.43 -13.38
C PRO A 79 -11.31 23.22 -11.89
N LYS A 80 -11.65 21.99 -11.47
CA LYS A 80 -11.88 21.68 -10.05
C LYS A 80 -10.60 21.49 -9.26
N LEU A 81 -9.45 21.34 -9.91
CA LEU A 81 -8.16 21.12 -9.25
C LEU A 81 -7.17 22.21 -9.69
N THR A 82 -7.04 23.26 -8.88
CA THR A 82 -6.08 24.35 -9.11
C THR A 82 -4.74 23.99 -8.48
N MET A 83 -4.01 23.04 -9.06
CA MET A 83 -2.63 22.77 -8.63
C MET A 83 -1.71 23.86 -9.20
N PRO A 84 -0.89 24.52 -8.38
CA PRO A 84 0.02 25.54 -8.88
C PRO A 84 1.11 24.91 -9.75
N GLU A 85 1.54 25.62 -10.80
CA GLU A 85 2.56 25.16 -11.76
C GLU A 85 3.93 24.93 -11.10
N ALA A 86 4.16 25.62 -9.98
CA ALA A 86 5.25 25.35 -9.06
C ALA A 86 4.68 25.19 -7.64
N PRO A 87 5.28 24.35 -6.78
CA PRO A 87 4.88 24.27 -5.38
C PRO A 87 4.95 25.68 -4.75
N PRO A 88 4.03 26.02 -3.81
CA PRO A 88 4.11 27.28 -3.09
C PRO A 88 5.52 27.47 -2.52
N ALA A 89 6.02 28.70 -2.55
CA ALA A 89 7.31 29.01 -1.93
C ALA A 89 7.24 28.62 -0.45
N SER A 90 8.01 27.60 -0.08
CA SER A 90 8.10 27.11 1.29
C SER A 90 9.52 27.33 1.80
N THR A 91 9.68 27.41 3.12
CA THR A 91 11.01 27.40 3.75
C THR A 91 11.74 26.06 3.55
N TRP A 92 11.02 25.04 3.09
CA TRP A 92 11.54 23.72 2.78
C TRP A 92 11.91 23.63 1.30
N LYS A 93 13.04 23.01 1.03
CA LYS A 93 13.47 22.62 -0.31
C LYS A 93 13.87 21.16 -0.31
N LEU A 94 13.70 20.51 -1.44
CA LEU A 94 14.27 19.19 -1.68
C LEU A 94 15.75 19.37 -2.00
N GLU A 95 16.59 18.62 -1.30
CA GLU A 95 18.03 18.52 -1.57
C GLU A 95 18.35 17.05 -1.85
N ASP A 96 19.28 16.82 -2.78
CA ASP A 96 19.86 15.50 -2.97
C ASP A 96 20.76 15.19 -1.78
N ALA A 97 20.29 14.32 -0.90
CA ALA A 97 21.02 13.92 0.31
C ALA A 97 22.19 12.98 0.02
N LEU A 98 22.23 12.33 -1.16
CA LEU A 98 23.19 11.30 -1.51
C LEU A 98 23.68 11.48 -2.97
N PRO A 99 24.30 12.63 -3.30
CA PRO A 99 24.62 12.97 -4.67
C PRO A 99 25.54 11.95 -5.32
N GLY A 100 25.14 11.48 -6.50
CA GLY A 100 25.87 10.48 -7.29
C GLY A 100 25.55 9.02 -6.94
N LEU A 101 24.75 8.77 -5.89
CA LEU A 101 24.24 7.44 -5.60
C LEU A 101 22.93 7.18 -6.33
N THR A 102 22.72 5.92 -6.72
CA THR A 102 21.46 5.44 -7.29
C THR A 102 21.01 4.18 -6.58
N PHE A 103 19.69 3.99 -6.55
CA PHE A 103 19.03 2.86 -5.91
C PHE A 103 18.04 2.24 -6.89
N ALA A 104 17.94 0.92 -6.89
CA ALA A 104 16.97 0.16 -7.67
C ALA A 104 15.73 -0.08 -6.81
N GLU A 105 14.65 0.65 -7.09
CA GLU A 105 13.36 0.52 -6.39
C GLU A 105 13.51 0.59 -4.85
N PRO A 106 14.04 1.70 -4.30
CA PRO A 106 14.18 1.85 -2.86
C PRO A 106 12.80 1.89 -2.21
N ILE A 107 12.60 1.08 -1.17
CA ILE A 107 11.31 0.94 -0.50
C ILE A 107 11.36 1.36 0.96
N CYS A 108 12.45 1.06 1.67
CA CYS A 108 12.66 1.43 3.07
C CYS A 108 14.02 2.07 3.28
N ILE A 109 14.12 2.90 4.32
CA ILE A 109 15.34 3.57 4.71
C ILE A 109 15.41 3.67 6.23
N THR A 110 16.55 3.34 6.82
CA THR A 110 16.75 3.49 8.27
C THR A 110 18.23 3.67 8.60
N SER A 111 18.50 4.23 9.79
CA SER A 111 19.83 4.23 10.40
C SER A 111 19.90 3.18 11.52
N ILE A 112 21.13 2.90 12.00
CA ILE A 112 21.32 2.05 13.18
C ILE A 112 21.15 2.89 14.46
N PRO A 113 20.63 2.29 15.56
CA PRO A 113 20.53 2.98 16.84
C PRO A 113 21.87 3.57 17.29
N GLY A 114 21.87 4.85 17.64
CA GLY A 114 23.04 5.59 18.11
C GLY A 114 24.01 6.08 17.02
N ASN A 115 23.76 5.81 15.74
CA ASN A 115 24.58 6.35 14.65
C ASN A 115 23.73 6.67 13.41
N SER A 116 23.28 7.91 13.33
CA SER A 116 22.51 8.45 12.19
C SER A 116 23.34 8.72 10.95
N LYS A 117 24.68 8.62 11.01
CA LYS A 117 25.54 8.78 9.83
C LYS A 117 25.55 7.55 8.93
N ARG A 118 25.34 6.37 9.53
CA ARG A 118 25.23 5.10 8.82
C ARG A 118 23.79 4.87 8.41
N LEU A 119 23.58 4.83 7.10
CA LEU A 119 22.25 4.74 6.51
C LEU A 119 22.13 3.45 5.71
N PHE A 120 20.95 2.84 5.76
CA PHE A 120 20.65 1.61 5.06
C PHE A 120 19.40 1.82 4.22
N VAL A 121 19.46 1.43 2.95
CA VAL A 121 18.34 1.54 2.01
C VAL A 121 17.98 0.13 1.56
N GLY A 122 16.76 -0.30 1.86
CA GLY A 122 16.22 -1.54 1.31
C GLY A 122 15.67 -1.31 -0.09
N GLU A 123 16.17 -2.07 -1.04
CA GLU A 123 15.73 -2.15 -2.42
C GLU A 123 14.73 -3.32 -2.55
N ARG A 124 13.55 -3.08 -3.14
CA ARG A 124 12.50 -4.10 -3.29
C ARG A 124 13.04 -5.38 -3.92
N LEU A 125 13.99 -5.26 -4.85
CA LEU A 125 14.72 -6.36 -5.49
C LEU A 125 15.73 -7.07 -4.58
N ALA A 126 15.37 -7.28 -3.30
CA ALA A 126 16.02 -8.16 -2.34
C ALA A 126 17.43 -7.74 -1.89
N LYS A 127 17.76 -6.44 -1.96
CA LYS A 127 19.06 -5.93 -1.53
C LYS A 127 18.93 -4.88 -0.44
N ILE A 128 19.89 -4.87 0.48
CA ILE A 128 20.08 -3.77 1.42
C ILE A 128 21.38 -3.08 1.03
N LYS A 129 21.32 -1.80 0.71
CA LYS A 129 22.49 -0.92 0.53
C LYS A 129 22.90 -0.34 1.86
N HIS A 130 24.21 -0.21 2.09
CA HIS A 130 24.79 0.50 3.23
C HIS A 130 25.57 1.70 2.72
N ILE A 131 25.27 2.86 3.31
CA ILE A 131 25.99 4.12 3.13
C ILE A 131 26.75 4.36 4.44
N PRO A 132 28.09 4.28 4.45
CA PRO A 132 28.88 4.38 5.68
C PRO A 132 28.82 5.76 6.36
N ASP A 133 28.70 6.83 5.57
CA ASP A 133 28.64 8.20 6.08
C ASP A 133 27.86 9.11 5.12
N VAL A 134 26.62 9.45 5.50
CA VAL A 134 25.76 10.39 4.74
C VAL A 134 26.27 11.84 4.78
N THR A 135 27.25 12.15 5.63
CA THR A 135 27.84 13.51 5.73
C THR A 135 29.08 13.69 4.85
N ALA A 136 29.52 12.64 4.16
CA ALA A 136 30.67 12.71 3.26
C ALA A 136 30.37 13.61 2.04
N ALA A 137 31.35 14.40 1.61
CA ALA A 137 31.23 15.24 0.41
C ALA A 137 31.02 14.43 -0.89
N SER A 138 31.41 13.15 -0.88
CA SER A 138 31.17 12.19 -1.96
C SER A 138 30.75 10.87 -1.31
N PRO A 139 29.44 10.68 -1.04
CA PRO A 139 28.96 9.49 -0.38
C PRO A 139 29.20 8.25 -1.24
N THR A 140 29.46 7.12 -0.58
CA THR A 140 29.65 5.82 -1.22
C THR A 140 28.60 4.84 -0.72
N GLN A 141 28.41 3.73 -1.44
CA GLN A 141 27.57 2.63 -0.97
C GLN A 141 28.21 1.27 -1.25
N ASN A 142 27.87 0.30 -0.42
CA ASN A 142 28.11 -1.12 -0.66
C ASN A 142 26.82 -1.92 -0.46
N VAL A 143 26.79 -3.17 -0.94
CA VAL A 143 25.71 -4.11 -0.61
C VAL A 143 25.97 -4.62 0.81
N PHE A 144 25.02 -4.40 1.71
CA PHE A 144 25.03 -4.92 3.07
C PHE A 144 24.54 -6.37 3.11
N LEU A 145 23.43 -6.65 2.44
CA LEU A 145 22.84 -7.98 2.31
C LEU A 145 22.22 -8.14 0.92
N ASP A 146 22.42 -9.31 0.31
CA ASP A 146 21.70 -9.75 -0.90
C ASP A 146 20.89 -11.00 -0.54
N LEU A 147 19.58 -10.82 -0.38
CA LEU A 147 18.68 -11.91 0.01
C LEU A 147 18.52 -12.94 -1.12
N GLN A 148 18.76 -12.59 -2.38
CA GLN A 148 18.76 -13.58 -3.47
C GLN A 148 19.90 -14.58 -3.28
N ALA A 149 21.07 -14.09 -2.88
CA ALA A 149 22.21 -14.95 -2.56
C ALA A 149 21.95 -15.80 -1.30
N VAL A 150 21.24 -15.26 -0.29
CA VAL A 150 20.87 -15.98 0.93
C VAL A 150 19.97 -17.19 0.66
N VAL A 151 19.01 -17.05 -0.25
CA VAL A 151 18.04 -18.13 -0.55
C VAL A 151 18.54 -19.09 -1.64
N ALA A 152 19.59 -18.72 -2.37
CA ALA A 152 20.14 -19.52 -3.46
C ALA A 152 20.55 -20.92 -2.99
N GLY A 153 20.11 -21.95 -3.70
CA GLY A 153 20.48 -23.35 -3.43
C GLY A 153 19.77 -24.00 -2.24
N ARG A 154 18.83 -23.33 -1.57
CA ARG A 154 18.03 -23.94 -0.50
C ARG A 154 17.16 -25.09 -1.03
N THR A 155 16.85 -26.02 -0.14
CA THR A 155 15.93 -27.15 -0.40
C THR A 155 14.88 -27.18 0.71
N PRO A 156 13.57 -27.08 0.39
CA PRO A 156 13.00 -26.85 -0.95
C PRO A 156 13.48 -25.54 -1.58
N THR A 157 13.46 -25.46 -2.90
CA THR A 157 13.94 -24.28 -3.63
C THR A 157 13.19 -23.03 -3.21
N GLU A 158 13.93 -21.98 -2.86
CA GLU A 158 13.37 -20.67 -2.52
C GLU A 158 13.75 -19.65 -3.58
N THR A 159 12.83 -18.75 -3.93
CA THR A 159 13.10 -17.61 -4.82
C THR A 159 12.43 -16.34 -4.28
N ILE A 160 13.11 -15.20 -4.42
CA ILE A 160 12.51 -13.89 -4.19
C ILE A 160 12.28 -13.24 -5.55
N GLN A 161 11.11 -12.65 -5.73
CA GLN A 161 10.73 -12.05 -7.01
C GLN A 161 11.65 -10.87 -7.35
N ASN A 162 12.07 -10.79 -8.62
CA ASN A 162 13.07 -9.85 -9.11
C ASN A 162 12.68 -9.14 -10.42
N TRP A 163 11.40 -9.07 -10.74
CA TRP A 163 10.90 -8.35 -11.90
C TRP A 163 10.03 -7.16 -11.47
N ASP A 164 10.03 -6.14 -12.30
CA ASP A 164 9.28 -4.89 -12.13
C ASP A 164 7.80 -5.24 -12.27
N LEU A 165 7.03 -5.09 -11.18
CA LEU A 165 5.57 -5.19 -11.01
C LEU A 165 5.25 -5.98 -9.71
N GLY A 166 4.55 -5.32 -8.78
CA GLY A 166 4.07 -5.91 -7.54
C GLY A 166 4.74 -5.35 -6.28
N GLU A 167 4.09 -5.57 -5.15
CA GLU A 167 4.56 -5.15 -3.84
C GLU A 167 5.58 -6.10 -3.23
N ASN A 168 5.68 -7.31 -3.75
CA ASN A 168 6.58 -8.34 -3.25
C ASN A 168 8.07 -8.02 -3.46
N GLY A 169 8.91 -8.65 -2.62
CA GLY A 169 10.34 -8.40 -2.52
C GLY A 169 10.77 -8.21 -1.08
N LEU A 170 11.82 -7.42 -0.86
CA LEU A 170 12.14 -6.86 0.46
C LEU A 170 11.17 -5.72 0.77
N LEU A 171 10.60 -5.71 1.97
CA LEU A 171 9.54 -4.77 2.37
C LEU A 171 9.98 -3.87 3.54
N GLY A 172 10.55 -4.49 4.58
CA GLY A 172 10.90 -3.80 5.83
C GLY A 172 12.30 -4.13 6.31
N LEU A 173 12.88 -3.19 7.06
CA LEU A 173 14.19 -3.31 7.70
C LEU A 173 14.15 -2.60 9.06
N ALA A 174 14.48 -3.32 10.12
CA ALA A 174 14.64 -2.75 11.46
C ALA A 174 15.91 -3.26 12.13
N PHE A 175 16.67 -2.37 12.75
CA PHE A 175 17.81 -2.75 13.58
C PHE A 175 17.38 -2.93 15.02
N HIS A 176 17.92 -3.96 15.69
CA HIS A 176 17.65 -4.19 17.10
C HIS A 176 18.07 -2.97 17.94
N PRO A 177 17.33 -2.58 18.99
CA PRO A 177 17.73 -1.45 19.86
C PRO A 177 19.14 -1.61 20.47
N GLN A 178 19.58 -2.85 20.63
CA GLN A 178 20.92 -3.22 21.10
C GLN A 178 21.89 -3.65 19.99
N TYR A 179 21.67 -3.21 18.74
CA TYR A 179 22.48 -3.57 17.57
C TYR A 179 23.99 -3.41 17.81
N ALA A 180 24.42 -2.38 18.52
CA ALA A 180 25.83 -2.15 18.86
C ALA A 180 26.47 -3.31 19.66
N THR A 181 25.67 -4.12 20.34
CA THR A 181 26.14 -5.24 21.17
C THR A 181 25.82 -6.60 20.58
N ASN A 182 24.67 -6.77 19.95
CA ASN A 182 24.22 -8.07 19.43
C ASN A 182 24.36 -8.20 17.91
N GLY A 183 24.49 -7.08 17.18
CA GLY A 183 24.59 -7.06 15.73
C GLY A 183 23.30 -7.46 15.00
N PHE A 184 22.16 -7.53 15.68
CA PHE A 184 20.92 -8.07 15.12
C PHE A 184 20.12 -7.04 14.33
N PHE A 185 19.64 -7.46 13.17
CA PHE A 185 18.68 -6.72 12.38
C PHE A 185 17.63 -7.68 11.81
N TYR A 186 16.50 -7.11 11.41
CA TYR A 186 15.31 -7.85 11.04
C TYR A 186 14.83 -7.34 9.69
N VAL A 187 14.43 -8.27 8.83
CA VAL A 187 13.89 -7.98 7.51
C VAL A 187 12.53 -8.63 7.39
N ALA A 188 11.61 -7.92 6.73
CA ALA A 188 10.35 -8.45 6.28
C ALA A 188 10.41 -8.53 4.75
N TYR A 189 10.15 -9.70 4.18
CA TYR A 189 10.27 -9.93 2.75
C TYR A 189 9.37 -11.08 2.30
N THR A 190 9.02 -11.10 1.03
CA THR A 190 8.25 -12.20 0.43
C THR A 190 9.19 -13.23 -0.20
N VAL A 191 8.85 -14.51 -0.09
CA VAL A 191 9.60 -15.60 -0.72
C VAL A 191 8.63 -16.63 -1.31
N ARG A 192 9.00 -17.23 -2.43
CA ARG A 192 8.29 -18.38 -3.00
C ARG A 192 9.03 -19.65 -2.65
N ILE A 193 8.28 -20.67 -2.24
CA ILE A 193 8.84 -21.97 -1.90
C ILE A 193 8.38 -23.00 -2.96
N ASN A 194 9.34 -23.74 -3.51
CA ASN A 194 9.16 -24.75 -4.56
C ASN A 194 8.44 -24.22 -5.83
N GLY A 195 8.59 -22.94 -6.14
CA GLY A 195 7.84 -22.28 -7.22
C GLY A 195 6.32 -22.24 -6.99
N GLY A 196 5.85 -22.59 -5.78
CA GLY A 196 4.45 -22.57 -5.38
C GLY A 196 4.04 -21.21 -4.80
N SER A 197 3.37 -21.26 -3.65
CA SER A 197 2.80 -20.12 -2.93
C SER A 197 3.84 -19.09 -2.49
N TYR A 198 3.34 -17.87 -2.25
CA TYR A 198 4.11 -16.81 -1.62
C TYR A 198 4.08 -16.99 -0.10
N TYR A 199 5.11 -16.47 0.55
CA TYR A 199 5.16 -16.39 1.99
C TYR A 199 5.69 -15.02 2.39
N GLN A 200 5.00 -14.35 3.29
CA GLN A 200 5.56 -13.21 4.01
C GLN A 200 6.41 -13.71 5.16
N ARG A 201 7.68 -13.32 5.14
CA ARG A 201 8.70 -13.80 6.05
C ARG A 201 9.29 -12.67 6.85
N ILE A 202 9.35 -12.84 8.17
CA ILE A 202 10.12 -12.00 9.07
C ILE A 202 11.33 -12.80 9.51
N SER A 203 12.53 -12.32 9.22
CA SER A 203 13.78 -12.98 9.55
C SER A 203 14.71 -12.06 10.31
N ARG A 204 15.41 -12.62 11.30
CA ARG A 204 16.56 -11.98 11.96
C ARG A 204 17.86 -12.40 11.28
N PHE A 205 18.75 -11.45 11.08
CA PHE A 205 20.13 -11.66 10.65
C PHE A 205 21.11 -10.99 11.63
N LYS A 206 22.40 -11.28 11.46
CA LYS A 206 23.50 -10.63 12.15
C LYS A 206 24.41 -9.88 11.17
N VAL A 207 24.99 -8.79 11.61
CA VAL A 207 26.17 -8.20 10.95
C VAL A 207 27.32 -9.22 10.97
N SER A 208 28.17 -9.20 9.94
CA SER A 208 29.38 -10.02 9.93
C SER A 208 30.31 -9.63 11.08
N VAL A 209 30.92 -10.64 11.69
CA VAL A 209 31.93 -10.47 12.75
C VAL A 209 33.27 -9.98 12.20
N ASP A 210 33.54 -10.26 10.92
CA ASP A 210 34.80 -9.94 10.25
C ASP A 210 34.76 -8.58 9.53
N ASP A 211 33.58 -8.17 9.08
CA ASP A 211 33.36 -6.92 8.36
C ASP A 211 32.01 -6.27 8.77
N PRO A 212 32.03 -5.21 9.61
CA PRO A 212 30.81 -4.57 10.09
C PRO A 212 30.05 -3.77 9.02
N THR A 213 30.55 -3.74 7.78
CA THR A 213 29.91 -3.11 6.62
C THR A 213 29.05 -4.07 5.81
N VAL A 214 29.02 -5.37 6.16
CA VAL A 214 28.18 -6.40 5.53
C VAL A 214 27.48 -7.27 6.57
N ALA A 215 26.39 -7.91 6.16
CA ALA A 215 25.69 -8.91 6.95
C ALA A 215 26.32 -10.30 6.79
N ASP A 216 26.13 -11.18 7.77
CA ASP A 216 26.38 -12.61 7.64
C ASP A 216 25.14 -13.29 7.02
N PRO A 217 25.20 -13.74 5.74
CA PRO A 217 24.06 -14.36 5.07
C PRO A 217 23.68 -15.72 5.67
N ALA A 218 24.59 -16.40 6.38
CA ALA A 218 24.33 -17.69 7.01
C ALA A 218 23.63 -17.57 8.37
N SER A 219 23.50 -16.34 8.90
CA SER A 219 22.96 -16.08 10.23
C SER A 219 21.42 -16.03 10.31
N GLU A 220 20.72 -16.28 9.20
CA GLU A 220 19.27 -16.14 9.13
C GLU A 220 18.56 -17.00 10.18
N LEU A 221 17.66 -16.37 10.94
CA LEU A 221 16.67 -17.03 11.77
C LEU A 221 15.28 -16.54 11.39
N ILE A 222 14.50 -17.42 10.74
CA ILE A 222 13.12 -17.13 10.33
C ILE A 222 12.22 -17.14 11.56
N LEU A 223 11.53 -16.03 11.84
CA LEU A 223 10.65 -15.84 13.00
C LEU A 223 9.18 -16.04 12.65
N LEU A 224 8.75 -15.57 11.48
CA LEU A 224 7.40 -15.71 10.96
C LEU A 224 7.50 -16.07 9.47
N GLN A 225 6.60 -16.93 9.00
CA GLN A 225 6.47 -17.34 7.61
C GLN A 225 4.98 -17.54 7.27
N GLN A 226 4.25 -16.43 7.16
CA GLN A 226 2.84 -16.42 6.80
C GLN A 226 2.68 -16.86 5.34
N LEU A 227 1.74 -17.76 5.08
CA LEU A 227 1.37 -18.15 3.72
C LEU A 227 0.53 -17.03 3.10
N ASP A 228 0.93 -16.60 1.91
CA ASP A 228 0.14 -15.75 1.04
C ASP A 228 -0.18 -16.51 -0.26
N GLU A 229 -1.46 -16.55 -0.61
CA GLU A 229 -1.98 -17.07 -1.87
C GLU A 229 -1.70 -16.12 -3.06
N VAL A 230 -1.43 -14.84 -2.80
CA VAL A 230 -1.10 -13.82 -3.82
C VAL A 230 0.09 -12.92 -3.43
N PHE A 231 0.54 -12.08 -4.36
CA PHE A 231 1.81 -11.34 -4.24
C PHE A 231 1.67 -9.86 -3.85
N ASN A 232 0.48 -9.41 -3.47
CA ASN A 232 0.18 -8.00 -3.21
C ASN A 232 -0.57 -7.82 -1.88
N HIS A 233 -0.65 -6.57 -1.45
CA HIS A 233 -1.07 -6.09 -0.13
C HIS A 233 -0.33 -6.79 1.00
N ASN A 234 0.99 -6.75 0.92
CA ASN A 234 1.83 -7.43 1.89
C ASN A 234 2.01 -6.61 3.17
N GLY A 235 1.96 -5.27 3.08
CA GLY A 235 2.44 -4.41 4.15
C GLY A 235 3.95 -4.60 4.31
N GLY A 236 4.39 -5.13 5.44
CA GLY A 236 5.77 -5.57 5.63
C GLY A 236 6.69 -4.55 6.27
N ASP A 237 6.17 -3.45 6.81
CA ASP A 237 7.02 -2.52 7.55
C ASP A 237 7.40 -3.07 8.93
N LEU A 238 8.57 -2.67 9.43
CA LEU A 238 9.13 -3.15 10.68
C LEU A 238 9.68 -2.00 11.52
N HIS A 239 9.29 -1.94 12.79
CA HIS A 239 9.82 -0.97 13.74
C HIS A 239 9.99 -1.58 15.13
N PHE A 240 11.02 -1.18 15.86
CA PHE A 240 11.07 -1.43 17.30
C PHE A 240 10.31 -0.33 18.03
N GLY A 241 9.45 -0.71 18.97
CA GLY A 241 8.78 0.24 19.84
C GLY A 241 9.81 0.98 20.72
N PRO A 242 9.82 2.33 20.72
CA PRO A 242 10.84 3.10 21.43
C PRO A 242 10.73 2.95 22.96
N ASN A 243 9.52 2.67 23.46
CA ASN A 243 9.24 2.60 24.89
C ASN A 243 9.32 1.18 25.48
N ASP A 244 9.14 0.14 24.66
CA ASP A 244 9.05 -1.24 25.12
C ASP A 244 10.11 -2.17 24.50
N GLY A 245 10.75 -1.76 23.41
CA GLY A 245 11.78 -2.51 22.71
C GLY A 245 11.27 -3.79 22.05
N TYR A 246 9.97 -3.91 21.77
CA TYR A 246 9.43 -5.06 21.03
C TYR A 246 9.38 -4.77 19.52
N LEU A 247 9.38 -5.82 18.70
CA LEU A 247 9.31 -5.69 17.24
C LEU A 247 7.84 -5.59 16.80
N TYR A 248 7.52 -4.53 16.08
CA TYR A 248 6.24 -4.30 15.44
C TYR A 248 6.33 -4.62 13.95
N TYR A 249 5.30 -5.27 13.42
CA TYR A 249 5.17 -5.67 12.02
C TYR A 249 3.76 -5.34 11.51
N ALA A 250 3.67 -4.70 10.35
CA ALA A 250 2.40 -4.45 9.68
C ALA A 250 2.14 -5.52 8.60
N ALA A 251 0.94 -6.09 8.57
CA ALA A 251 0.50 -7.01 7.51
C ALA A 251 -0.76 -6.47 6.84
N GLY A 252 -0.80 -6.57 5.50
CA GLY A 252 -1.99 -6.25 4.71
C GLY A 252 -3.00 -7.39 4.63
N ASP A 253 -3.96 -7.23 3.72
CA ASP A 253 -5.10 -8.13 3.54
C ASP A 253 -4.88 -9.24 2.51
N GLU A 254 -3.73 -9.22 1.81
CA GLU A 254 -3.32 -10.21 0.82
C GLU A 254 -4.11 -10.12 -0.51
N ALA A 255 -4.14 -8.92 -1.09
CA ALA A 255 -4.86 -8.53 -2.31
C ALA A 255 -6.28 -9.08 -2.32
N ASN A 256 -7.01 -8.77 -1.25
CA ASN A 256 -8.26 -9.43 -0.90
C ASN A 256 -9.44 -8.42 -0.97
N PRO A 257 -9.80 -7.97 -2.19
CA PRO A 257 -10.91 -7.04 -2.39
C PRO A 257 -12.16 -7.55 -1.71
N SER A 258 -12.86 -6.64 -1.02
CA SER A 258 -14.10 -6.98 -0.33
C SER A 258 -13.97 -8.06 0.75
N ASP A 259 -12.75 -8.45 1.13
CA ASP A 259 -12.46 -9.52 2.09
C ASP A 259 -13.03 -10.91 1.72
N TYR A 260 -13.00 -11.30 0.44
CA TYR A 260 -13.52 -12.61 0.03
C TYR A 260 -12.80 -13.82 0.65
N LYS A 261 -11.53 -13.67 1.05
CA LYS A 261 -10.76 -14.70 1.79
C LYS A 261 -11.07 -14.73 3.29
N LEU A 262 -11.87 -13.79 3.80
CA LEU A 262 -12.21 -13.68 5.21
C LEU A 262 -10.96 -13.54 6.11
N ASN A 263 -10.03 -12.67 5.71
CA ASN A 263 -8.81 -12.36 6.45
C ASN A 263 -9.06 -11.26 7.49
N SER A 264 -9.96 -10.32 7.16
CA SER A 264 -10.26 -9.16 7.98
C SER A 264 -11.14 -9.53 9.17
N GLN A 265 -11.01 -8.78 10.27
CA GLN A 265 -11.83 -8.98 11.47
C GLN A 265 -11.75 -10.42 12.05
N LYS A 266 -10.64 -11.12 11.81
CA LYS A 266 -10.34 -12.44 12.36
C LYS A 266 -9.02 -12.39 13.13
N ILE A 267 -9.09 -12.62 14.44
CA ILE A 267 -7.89 -12.74 15.28
C ILE A 267 -7.43 -14.18 15.47
N ASN A 268 -8.11 -15.17 14.90
CA ASN A 268 -7.89 -16.59 15.15
C ASN A 268 -7.71 -17.42 13.87
N LYS A 269 -7.34 -16.76 12.77
CA LYS A 269 -7.11 -17.38 11.47
C LYS A 269 -5.61 -17.34 11.14
N ASP A 270 -5.16 -16.23 10.59
CA ASP A 270 -3.82 -16.00 10.07
C ASP A 270 -3.29 -14.62 10.53
N PHE A 271 -2.14 -14.20 10.01
CA PHE A 271 -1.51 -12.91 10.31
C PHE A 271 -1.81 -11.87 9.21
N PHE A 272 -3.05 -11.37 9.17
CA PHE A 272 -3.48 -10.36 8.18
C PHE A 272 -4.18 -9.17 8.81
N CYS A 273 -4.33 -8.09 8.03
CA CYS A 273 -5.20 -6.95 8.33
C CYS A 273 -4.92 -6.29 9.68
N GLY A 274 -3.66 -6.09 10.02
CA GLY A 274 -3.30 -5.61 11.34
C GLY A 274 -1.83 -5.29 11.55
N VAL A 275 -1.55 -4.79 12.75
CA VAL A 275 -0.20 -4.63 13.28
C VAL A 275 0.00 -5.66 14.37
N PHE A 276 1.17 -6.31 14.35
CA PHE A 276 1.58 -7.34 15.29
C PHE A 276 2.76 -6.83 16.12
N ARG A 277 2.83 -7.25 17.38
CA ARG A 277 3.91 -6.90 18.33
C ARG A 277 4.45 -8.19 18.94
N ILE A 278 5.72 -8.49 18.68
CA ILE A 278 6.38 -9.73 19.11
C ILE A 278 7.64 -9.45 19.94
N ASP A 279 7.93 -10.37 20.86
CA ASP A 279 9.10 -10.34 21.71
C ASP A 279 10.20 -11.25 21.16
N VAL A 280 11.14 -10.64 20.45
CA VAL A 280 12.30 -11.31 19.85
C VAL A 280 13.42 -11.62 20.85
N ASP A 281 13.36 -11.03 22.05
CA ASP A 281 14.34 -11.24 23.14
C ASP A 281 13.90 -12.34 24.11
N LYS A 282 12.65 -12.79 24.03
CA LYS A 282 12.04 -13.80 24.91
C LYS A 282 12.22 -13.44 26.39
N LYS A 283 11.87 -12.19 26.72
CA LYS A 283 11.96 -11.63 28.08
C LYS A 283 11.19 -12.52 29.08
N PRO A 284 11.70 -12.71 30.30
CA PRO A 284 11.01 -13.52 31.31
C PRO A 284 9.57 -13.05 31.55
N GLY A 285 8.63 -14.00 31.62
CA GLY A 285 7.21 -13.73 31.84
C GLY A 285 6.38 -13.59 30.56
N ASN A 286 7.00 -13.39 29.41
CA ASN A 286 6.29 -13.39 28.13
C ASN A 286 6.00 -14.83 27.66
N PRO A 287 4.73 -15.19 27.39
CA PRO A 287 4.37 -16.54 26.98
C PRO A 287 4.86 -16.87 25.56
N ALA A 288 4.92 -18.16 25.26
CA ALA A 288 5.05 -18.61 23.87
C ALA A 288 3.77 -18.23 23.09
N PRO A 289 3.88 -17.92 21.79
CA PRO A 289 2.71 -17.75 20.95
C PRO A 289 1.89 -19.03 20.86
N ASN A 290 0.59 -18.88 20.59
CA ASN A 290 -0.25 -20.02 20.21
C ASN A 290 0.29 -20.65 18.92
N ALA A 291 0.35 -21.98 18.86
CA ALA A 291 0.87 -22.70 17.70
C ALA A 291 0.15 -22.31 16.40
N HIS A 292 0.92 -22.16 15.32
CA HIS A 292 0.43 -21.87 13.98
C HIS A 292 1.45 -22.33 12.94
N ALA A 293 0.99 -22.73 11.74
CA ALA A 293 1.88 -23.16 10.66
C ALA A 293 2.87 -22.07 10.22
N ALA A 294 2.49 -20.80 10.38
CA ALA A 294 3.32 -19.65 10.07
C ALA A 294 4.41 -19.35 11.11
N ILE A 295 4.45 -20.05 12.26
CA ILE A 295 5.42 -19.80 13.34
C ILE A 295 6.42 -20.96 13.37
N PRO A 296 7.64 -20.78 12.83
CA PRO A 296 8.68 -21.79 12.94
C PRO A 296 9.06 -22.06 14.39
N THR A 297 9.40 -23.32 14.66
CA THR A 297 9.84 -23.76 15.97
C THR A 297 11.16 -24.51 15.89
N ASP A 298 11.96 -24.41 16.94
CA ASP A 298 13.14 -25.24 17.14
C ASP A 298 12.80 -26.26 18.22
N SER A 299 12.68 -27.54 17.83
CA SER A 299 12.26 -28.63 18.71
C SER A 299 10.95 -28.33 19.46
N GLY A 300 9.97 -27.72 18.78
CA GLY A 300 8.66 -27.37 19.34
C GLY A 300 8.61 -26.05 20.10
N VAL A 301 9.73 -25.32 20.21
CA VAL A 301 9.79 -24.01 20.86
C VAL A 301 9.79 -22.90 19.81
N ALA A 302 8.83 -21.97 19.88
CA ALA A 302 8.81 -20.81 18.99
C ALA A 302 10.04 -19.91 19.16
N ARG A 303 10.46 -19.30 18.05
CA ARG A 303 11.67 -18.44 17.98
C ARG A 303 11.48 -17.03 18.54
N PHE A 304 10.25 -16.67 18.89
CA PHE A 304 9.89 -15.45 19.60
C PHE A 304 8.88 -15.78 20.71
N SER A 305 8.68 -14.85 21.63
CA SER A 305 7.60 -14.86 22.63
C SER A 305 6.59 -13.75 22.34
N VAL A 306 5.47 -13.74 23.01
CA VAL A 306 4.47 -12.68 22.88
C VAL A 306 4.51 -11.81 24.14
N PRO A 307 4.61 -10.48 24.04
CA PRO A 307 4.50 -9.63 25.21
C PRO A 307 3.21 -9.94 25.99
N ILE A 308 3.33 -10.21 27.29
CA ILE A 308 2.19 -10.62 28.13
C ILE A 308 1.06 -9.58 28.14
N ASP A 309 1.42 -8.31 27.91
CA ASP A 309 0.52 -7.18 27.84
C ASP A 309 -0.09 -6.97 26.44
N ASN A 310 0.16 -7.83 25.46
CA ASN A 310 -0.55 -7.75 24.18
C ASN A 310 -2.08 -7.88 24.38
N PRO A 311 -2.88 -7.18 23.55
CA PRO A 311 -4.32 -7.00 23.79
C PRO A 311 -5.15 -8.28 23.73
N TYR A 312 -4.64 -9.34 23.09
CA TYR A 312 -5.37 -10.60 22.91
C TYR A 312 -4.72 -11.78 23.64
N VAL A 313 -3.83 -11.51 24.61
CA VAL A 313 -3.33 -12.55 25.52
C VAL A 313 -4.39 -12.83 26.58
N HIS A 314 -4.99 -14.02 26.51
CA HIS A 314 -6.06 -14.42 27.41
C HIS A 314 -5.57 -14.58 28.86
N THR A 315 -6.47 -14.38 29.83
CA THR A 315 -6.19 -14.58 31.27
C THR A 315 -5.61 -15.95 31.63
N SER A 316 -5.97 -17.01 30.90
CA SER A 316 -5.41 -18.35 31.08
C SER A 316 -3.93 -18.48 30.70
N LEU A 317 -3.38 -17.52 29.96
CA LEU A 317 -1.97 -17.40 29.60
C LEU A 317 -1.25 -16.34 30.45
N GLY A 318 -1.93 -15.75 31.45
CA GLY A 318 -1.42 -14.69 32.31
C GLY A 318 -1.68 -13.27 31.81
N GLY A 319 -2.36 -13.10 30.67
CA GLY A 319 -2.72 -11.79 30.15
C GLY A 319 -3.99 -11.22 30.78
N ALA A 320 -4.53 -10.16 30.17
CA ALA A 320 -5.72 -9.45 30.68
C ALA A 320 -6.98 -9.65 29.83
N TRP A 321 -6.87 -10.28 28.65
CA TRP A 321 -7.99 -10.39 27.72
C TRP A 321 -8.98 -11.46 28.18
N ASN A 322 -10.27 -11.14 28.07
CA ASN A 322 -11.39 -11.98 28.54
C ASN A 322 -11.91 -12.97 27.48
N GLY A 323 -11.29 -13.01 26.29
CA GLY A 323 -11.70 -13.90 25.21
C GLY A 323 -12.82 -13.36 24.32
N ASN A 324 -13.23 -12.10 24.46
CA ASN A 324 -14.24 -11.47 23.60
C ASN A 324 -13.61 -10.61 22.50
N TYR A 325 -14.04 -10.79 21.26
CA TYR A 325 -13.68 -9.96 20.11
C TYR A 325 -14.94 -9.58 19.33
N ASN A 326 -15.11 -8.29 19.02
CA ASN A 326 -16.28 -7.73 18.34
C ASN A 326 -17.62 -8.19 18.94
N GLY A 327 -17.72 -8.20 20.27
CA GLY A 327 -18.94 -8.57 20.99
C GLY A 327 -19.17 -10.08 21.15
N ALA A 328 -18.36 -10.93 20.54
CA ALA A 328 -18.51 -12.39 20.59
C ALA A 328 -17.36 -13.08 21.33
N ALA A 329 -17.67 -14.15 22.06
CA ALA A 329 -16.66 -15.02 22.66
C ALA A 329 -15.91 -15.79 21.56
N VAL A 330 -14.58 -15.78 21.62
CA VAL A 330 -13.70 -16.50 20.68
C VAL A 330 -13.40 -17.89 21.24
N THR A 331 -13.68 -18.91 20.43
CA THR A 331 -13.35 -20.30 20.75
C THR A 331 -12.90 -21.05 19.49
N PRO A 332 -11.86 -21.91 19.57
CA PRO A 332 -10.99 -22.12 20.73
C PRO A 332 -9.98 -20.97 20.93
N LEU A 333 -9.60 -20.70 22.18
CA LEU A 333 -8.60 -19.67 22.51
C LEU A 333 -7.20 -20.00 21.99
N SER A 334 -6.90 -21.27 21.78
CA SER A 334 -5.62 -21.74 21.22
C SER A 334 -5.43 -21.36 19.74
N GLY A 335 -6.49 -20.92 19.06
CA GLY A 335 -6.39 -20.43 17.68
C GLY A 335 -6.00 -18.95 17.59
N VAL A 336 -6.13 -18.20 18.68
CA VAL A 336 -5.95 -16.74 18.69
C VAL A 336 -4.50 -16.36 18.41
N ARG A 337 -4.29 -15.42 17.51
CA ARG A 337 -3.03 -14.74 17.27
C ARG A 337 -2.84 -13.69 18.35
N THR A 338 -2.21 -14.11 19.44
CA THR A 338 -1.88 -13.27 20.60
C THR A 338 -0.92 -12.13 20.26
N GLU A 339 -0.30 -12.18 19.08
CA GLU A 339 0.65 -11.22 18.52
C GLU A 339 -0.02 -9.93 18.05
N PHE A 340 -1.33 -9.93 17.76
CA PHE A 340 -2.03 -8.72 17.30
C PHE A 340 -1.89 -7.59 18.32
N TRP A 341 -1.45 -6.42 17.84
CA TRP A 341 -1.50 -5.14 18.53
C TRP A 341 -2.75 -4.34 18.14
N ALA A 342 -3.07 -4.34 16.85
CA ALA A 342 -4.24 -3.68 16.26
C ALA A 342 -4.80 -4.52 15.09
N THR A 343 -6.10 -4.39 14.85
CA THR A 343 -6.84 -5.13 13.81
C THR A 343 -7.61 -4.17 12.91
N GLY A 344 -8.19 -4.70 11.83
CA GLY A 344 -9.11 -3.93 10.98
C GLY A 344 -8.42 -2.86 10.16
N LEU A 345 -7.13 -3.02 9.92
CA LEU A 345 -6.39 -2.29 8.89
C LEU A 345 -6.49 -3.10 7.60
N ARG A 346 -6.44 -2.45 6.44
CA ARG A 346 -6.45 -3.14 5.15
C ARG A 346 -5.04 -3.41 4.66
N HIS A 347 -4.25 -2.36 4.53
CA HIS A 347 -2.92 -2.45 3.94
C HIS A 347 -2.00 -1.33 4.44
N THR A 348 -1.48 -1.50 5.66
CA THR A 348 -0.59 -0.53 6.28
C THR A 348 0.81 -0.66 5.70
N TRP A 349 1.11 0.15 4.68
CA TRP A 349 2.37 0.07 3.92
C TRP A 349 3.58 0.53 4.73
N ARG A 350 3.41 1.65 5.44
CA ARG A 350 4.45 2.26 6.27
C ARG A 350 3.88 2.71 7.60
N MET A 351 4.63 2.46 8.65
CA MET A 351 4.35 2.95 10.00
C MET A 351 5.57 3.65 10.57
N SER A 352 5.38 4.45 11.60
CA SER A 352 6.47 5.13 12.30
C SER A 352 6.05 5.45 13.72
N PHE A 353 7.00 5.38 14.64
CA PHE A 353 6.81 5.88 15.99
C PHE A 353 7.15 7.38 16.03
N ASP A 354 6.24 8.18 16.58
CA ASP A 354 6.51 9.57 16.93
C ASP A 354 7.62 9.61 17.99
N SER A 355 8.74 10.28 17.67
CA SER A 355 9.90 10.34 18.56
C SER A 355 9.68 11.13 19.86
N VAL A 356 8.64 11.98 19.91
CA VAL A 356 8.30 12.81 21.07
C VAL A 356 7.29 12.09 21.96
N THR A 357 6.24 11.51 21.38
CA THR A 357 5.15 10.89 22.16
C THR A 357 5.28 9.38 22.31
N GLY A 358 6.01 8.71 21.41
CA GLY A 358 6.05 7.26 21.29
C GLY A 358 4.78 6.65 20.69
N ASP A 359 3.90 7.46 20.10
CA ASP A 359 2.71 6.97 19.42
C ASP A 359 3.07 6.30 18.09
N LEU A 360 2.41 5.18 17.79
CA LEU A 360 2.54 4.52 16.49
C LEU A 360 1.57 5.17 15.51
N TRP A 361 2.09 5.64 14.38
CA TRP A 361 1.33 6.17 13.25
C TRP A 361 1.50 5.27 12.04
N GLY A 362 0.46 5.13 11.23
CA GLY A 362 0.53 4.35 9.99
C GLY A 362 -0.39 4.93 8.91
N GLY A 363 0.09 4.87 7.67
CA GLY A 363 -0.77 5.06 6.50
C GLY A 363 -1.38 3.73 6.09
N ASP A 364 -2.70 3.66 5.94
CA ASP A 364 -3.42 2.44 5.58
C ASP A 364 -4.10 2.58 4.22
N VAL A 365 -3.80 1.65 3.32
CA VAL A 365 -4.28 1.74 1.94
C VAL A 365 -5.67 1.13 1.78
N GLY A 366 -6.64 1.96 1.39
CA GLY A 366 -8.03 1.58 1.17
C GLY A 366 -8.27 0.73 -0.06
N GLN A 367 -9.52 0.35 -0.25
CA GLN A 367 -9.93 -0.55 -1.34
C GLN A 367 -10.13 0.20 -2.65
N ASP A 368 -10.92 1.27 -2.63
CA ASP A 368 -11.34 2.01 -3.82
C ASP A 368 -11.40 3.53 -3.61
N THR A 369 -11.74 4.01 -2.39
CA THR A 369 -12.22 5.40 -2.20
C THR A 369 -11.41 6.22 -1.19
N TYR A 370 -10.97 5.63 -0.08
CA TYR A 370 -10.39 6.37 1.04
C TYR A 370 -9.06 5.79 1.48
N GLU A 371 -8.04 6.63 1.60
CA GLU A 371 -6.71 6.27 2.07
C GLU A 371 -6.52 6.89 3.46
N GLU A 372 -6.10 6.12 4.47
CA GLU A 372 -6.19 6.56 5.86
C GLU A 372 -4.83 6.95 6.45
N VAL A 373 -4.83 7.94 7.35
CA VAL A 373 -3.75 8.16 8.33
C VAL A 373 -4.27 7.83 9.71
N ASN A 374 -3.68 6.81 10.33
CA ASN A 374 -4.12 6.26 11.60
C ASN A 374 -3.08 6.46 12.70
N ARG A 375 -3.55 6.84 13.91
CA ARG A 375 -2.79 6.61 15.14
C ARG A 375 -3.13 5.20 15.64
N ILE A 376 -2.19 4.27 15.49
CA ILE A 376 -2.36 2.83 15.75
C ILE A 376 -2.22 2.52 17.25
N MET A 377 -3.33 2.20 17.90
CA MET A 377 -3.42 2.01 19.34
C MET A 377 -3.55 0.54 19.74
N LYS A 378 -3.16 0.22 20.97
CA LYS A 378 -3.37 -1.10 21.58
C LYS A 378 -4.84 -1.50 21.51
N ALA A 379 -5.10 -2.72 21.03
CA ALA A 379 -6.45 -3.26 20.82
C ALA A 379 -7.31 -2.44 19.84
N GLY A 380 -6.71 -1.51 19.09
CA GLY A 380 -7.44 -0.68 18.15
C GLY A 380 -7.97 -1.52 16.99
N ASN A 381 -9.23 -1.29 16.63
CA ASN A 381 -9.85 -1.86 15.44
C ASN A 381 -10.12 -0.71 14.46
N TYR A 382 -9.50 -0.73 13.28
CA TYR A 382 -9.59 0.32 12.27
C TYR A 382 -10.71 0.07 11.26
N GLY A 383 -11.43 -1.03 11.44
CA GLY A 383 -12.75 -1.24 10.90
C GLY A 383 -12.82 -1.85 9.51
N TRP A 384 -11.72 -1.95 8.76
CA TRP A 384 -11.70 -2.79 7.57
C TRP A 384 -12.10 -4.22 7.94
N VAL A 385 -13.11 -4.83 7.33
CA VAL A 385 -13.80 -4.44 6.08
C VAL A 385 -15.23 -3.91 6.30
N TYR A 386 -15.69 -3.68 7.53
CA TYR A 386 -17.01 -3.10 7.79
C TYR A 386 -17.10 -1.62 7.38
N ARG A 387 -15.94 -0.97 7.25
CA ARG A 387 -15.80 0.39 6.76
C ARG A 387 -14.50 0.55 5.97
N GLU A 388 -14.46 1.62 5.20
CA GLU A 388 -13.29 2.14 4.50
C GLU A 388 -13.23 3.63 4.85
N GLY A 389 -12.17 4.07 5.52
CA GLY A 389 -12.17 5.35 6.21
C GLY A 389 -13.18 5.38 7.36
N ALA A 390 -13.86 6.52 7.51
CA ALA A 390 -15.00 6.72 8.40
C ALA A 390 -16.34 6.28 7.77
N HIS A 391 -16.31 5.65 6.59
CA HIS A 391 -17.51 5.38 5.79
C HIS A 391 -17.88 3.89 5.78
N VAL A 392 -19.18 3.61 5.92
CA VAL A 392 -19.70 2.24 5.88
C VAL A 392 -19.35 1.57 4.55
N PHE A 393 -18.77 0.37 4.62
CA PHE A 393 -18.45 -0.45 3.47
C PHE A 393 -19.34 -1.71 3.48
N ASN A 394 -20.28 -1.78 2.54
CA ASN A 394 -21.31 -2.83 2.50
C ASN A 394 -21.03 -3.95 1.48
N ASN A 395 -19.88 -3.89 0.79
CA ASN A 395 -19.55 -4.83 -0.27
C ASN A 395 -18.60 -5.92 0.25
N SER A 396 -19.01 -6.71 1.25
CA SER A 396 -18.17 -7.78 1.82
C SER A 396 -18.99 -9.01 2.22
N PRO A 397 -18.48 -10.25 2.04
CA PRO A 397 -19.19 -11.46 2.42
C PRO A 397 -19.23 -11.68 3.94
N ILE A 398 -18.45 -10.93 4.74
CA ILE A 398 -18.53 -11.00 6.21
C ILE A 398 -19.81 -10.34 6.77
N GLY A 399 -20.60 -9.67 5.90
CA GLY A 399 -21.84 -9.02 6.27
C GLY A 399 -21.63 -7.68 6.97
N THR A 400 -22.65 -7.23 7.70
CA THR A 400 -22.61 -5.98 8.46
C THR A 400 -21.88 -6.16 9.79
N ALA A 401 -21.34 -5.07 10.34
CA ALA A 401 -20.71 -5.06 11.66
C ALA A 401 -21.62 -5.69 12.74
N PRO A 402 -21.12 -6.63 13.56
CA PRO A 402 -21.90 -7.27 14.62
C PRO A 402 -22.16 -6.31 15.79
N ALA A 403 -23.14 -6.65 16.63
CA ALA A 403 -23.35 -5.93 17.88
C ALA A 403 -22.11 -6.03 18.79
N GLY A 404 -21.62 -4.88 19.29
CA GLY A 404 -20.40 -4.80 20.10
C GLY A 404 -19.10 -4.59 19.30
N TYR A 405 -19.18 -4.51 17.97
CA TYR A 405 -18.11 -3.94 17.16
C TYR A 405 -17.91 -2.46 17.49
N VAL A 406 -16.66 -2.07 17.65
CA VAL A 406 -16.22 -0.68 17.85
C VAL A 406 -14.99 -0.48 16.98
N SER A 407 -14.91 0.66 16.31
CA SER A 407 -13.74 1.06 15.53
C SER A 407 -13.26 2.46 15.86
N ILE A 408 -12.02 2.78 15.49
CA ILE A 408 -11.36 4.06 15.74
C ILE A 408 -11.21 4.80 14.43
N ASP A 409 -11.92 5.92 14.24
CA ASP A 409 -11.82 6.73 13.02
C ASP A 409 -10.38 7.15 12.69
N PRO A 410 -10.04 7.24 11.38
CA PRO A 410 -8.75 7.75 10.98
C PRO A 410 -8.60 9.22 11.38
N VAL A 411 -7.36 9.66 11.56
CA VAL A 411 -7.04 11.07 11.83
C VAL A 411 -7.22 11.90 10.55
N TYR A 412 -7.03 11.29 9.38
CA TYR A 412 -7.23 11.87 8.07
C TYR A 412 -7.61 10.80 7.04
N GLU A 413 -8.42 11.14 6.04
CA GLU A 413 -8.83 10.28 4.91
C GLU A 413 -8.99 11.05 3.59
#